data_AF-A0A846HK45-F1
#
_entry.id   AF-A0A846HK45-F1
#
_cell.length_a   1.000
_cell.length_b   1.000
_cell.length_c   1.000
_cell.angle_alpha   90.00
_cell.angle_beta   90.00
_cell.angle_gamma   90.00
#
_symmetry.space_group_name_H-M   'P 1'
#
loop_
_entity.id
_entity.type
_entity.pdbx_description
1 polymer ?
#
loop_
_entity_poly.entity_id
_entity_poly.type
_entity_poly.pdbx_seq_one_letter_code
_entity_poly.pdbx_strand_id
1 'polypeptide(L)'
;MSNLVWQNLVTTALIGTGRQALQLDLPDNQLGEVLSCLDTSDPERALLGAAGAIYLHEKAGKLPAFLRSPPTIRPPDRREILTHKVLASTSIPLHQTLSQLRHFHFYWSAELTHAVLNELLNYLKSSNPDYSSLAKVMPNFARFMEPSVVVEAFSGLPPLLKGSSQWVKAVNQFISILEFRYEMIQALRTNENRRRASGEAARSWGFPP
;
A
#
# COMPACT_ATOMS: atom_id res chain seq x y z
N MET A 1 -22.29 8.92 -22.85
CA MET A 1 -23.63 8.46 -22.44
C MET A 1 -23.98 8.71 -20.96
N SER A 2 -23.07 9.23 -20.11
CA SER A 2 -23.34 9.37 -18.66
C SER A 2 -23.97 10.69 -18.19
N ASN A 3 -23.95 11.75 -19.02
CA ASN A 3 -24.29 13.09 -18.52
C ASN A 3 -25.79 13.27 -18.25
N LEU A 4 -26.66 12.73 -19.12
CA LEU A 4 -28.11 12.91 -19.00
C LEU A 4 -28.68 12.14 -17.79
N VAL A 5 -28.26 10.89 -17.61
CA VAL A 5 -28.68 10.04 -16.48
C VAL A 5 -28.23 10.64 -15.15
N TRP A 6 -27.01 11.17 -15.08
CA TRP A 6 -26.51 11.83 -13.88
C TRP A 6 -27.27 13.13 -13.58
N GLN A 7 -27.57 13.93 -14.59
CA GLN A 7 -28.37 15.16 -14.44
C GLN A 7 -29.77 14.86 -13.92
N ASN A 8 -30.43 13.82 -14.43
CA ASN A 8 -31.75 13.41 -13.96
C ASN A 8 -31.70 12.97 -12.49
N LEU A 9 -30.69 12.16 -12.11
CA LEU A 9 -30.47 11.74 -10.72
C LEU A 9 -30.30 12.93 -9.76
N VAL A 10 -29.43 13.88 -10.11
CA VAL A 10 -29.18 15.07 -9.28
C VAL A 10 -30.42 15.97 -9.21
N THR A 11 -31.15 16.10 -10.31
CA THR A 11 -32.38 16.91 -10.37
C THR A 11 -33.49 16.30 -9.50
N THR A 12 -33.71 14.98 -9.60
CA THR A 12 -34.66 14.27 -8.74
C THR A 12 -34.25 14.34 -7.26
N ALA A 13 -32.95 14.22 -6.96
CA ALA A 13 -32.45 14.37 -5.59
C ALA A 13 -32.71 15.79 -5.03
N LEU A 14 -32.55 16.82 -5.86
CA LEU A 14 -32.74 18.22 -5.47
C LEU A 14 -34.21 18.58 -5.26
N ILE A 15 -35.09 18.06 -6.12
CA ILE A 15 -36.55 18.30 -6.06
C ILE A 15 -37.22 17.43 -4.98
N GLY A 16 -36.65 16.26 -4.70
CA GLY A 16 -37.16 15.27 -3.76
C GLY A 16 -37.98 14.19 -4.46
N THR A 17 -37.75 12.95 -4.05
CA THR A 17 -38.37 11.71 -4.54
C THR A 17 -39.89 11.66 -4.36
N GLY A 18 -40.43 12.35 -3.35
CA GLY A 18 -41.88 12.49 -3.16
C GLY A 18 -42.57 13.46 -4.14
N ARG A 19 -41.81 14.32 -4.84
CA ARG A 19 -42.35 15.33 -5.77
C ARG A 19 -42.10 14.99 -7.23
N GLN A 20 -41.03 14.24 -7.51
CA GLN A 20 -40.69 13.81 -8.85
C GLN A 20 -40.25 12.35 -8.82
N ALA A 21 -40.96 11.50 -9.58
CA ALA A 21 -40.57 10.12 -9.76
C ALA A 21 -39.25 10.04 -10.53
N LEU A 22 -38.39 9.10 -10.14
CA LEU A 22 -37.12 8.86 -10.78
C LEU A 22 -37.35 8.28 -12.19
N GLN A 23 -36.94 9.03 -13.22
CA GLN A 23 -36.96 8.59 -14.61
C GLN A 23 -35.53 8.34 -15.08
N LEU A 24 -35.19 7.06 -15.23
CA LEU A 24 -33.92 6.62 -15.77
C LEU A 24 -34.14 6.11 -17.19
N ASP A 25 -33.55 6.77 -18.17
CA ASP A 25 -33.41 6.20 -19.51
C ASP A 25 -32.41 5.06 -19.43
N LEU A 26 -32.92 3.84 -19.26
CA LEU A 26 -32.13 2.63 -19.06
C LEU A 26 -31.36 2.32 -20.34
N PRO A 27 -30.01 2.39 -20.33
CA PRO A 27 -29.22 1.98 -21.47
C PRO A 27 -29.32 0.46 -21.66
N ASP A 28 -29.30 -0.01 -22.91
CA ASP A 28 -29.31 -1.44 -23.24
C ASP A 28 -27.91 -2.06 -23.01
N ASN A 29 -27.52 -2.17 -21.74
CA ASN A 29 -26.26 -2.75 -21.28
C ASN A 29 -26.39 -3.31 -19.84
N GLN A 30 -25.30 -3.88 -19.32
CA GLN A 30 -25.25 -4.47 -17.97
C GLN A 30 -25.64 -3.50 -16.85
N LEU A 31 -25.40 -2.19 -17.02
CA LEU A 31 -25.82 -1.19 -16.05
C LEU A 31 -27.34 -1.01 -16.08
N GLY A 32 -27.97 -1.02 -17.26
CA GLY A 32 -29.42 -1.01 -17.39
C GLY A 32 -30.08 -2.22 -16.73
N GLU A 33 -29.48 -3.40 -16.87
CA GLU A 33 -29.95 -4.63 -16.21
C GLU A 33 -29.93 -4.48 -14.67
N VAL A 34 -28.82 -4.03 -14.09
CA VAL A 34 -28.71 -3.80 -12.64
C VAL A 34 -29.69 -2.74 -12.15
N LEU A 35 -29.87 -1.65 -12.91
CA LEU A 35 -30.83 -0.59 -12.57
C LEU A 35 -32.28 -1.08 -12.65
N SER A 36 -32.60 -2.03 -13.53
CA SER A 36 -33.93 -2.63 -13.62
C SER A 36 -34.31 -3.50 -12.42
N CYS A 37 -33.32 -3.98 -11.65
CA CYS A 37 -33.53 -4.76 -10.44
C CYS A 37 -33.79 -3.90 -9.18
N LEU A 38 -33.74 -2.57 -9.28
CA LEU A 38 -34.00 -1.69 -8.15
C LEU A 38 -35.48 -1.69 -7.77
N ASP A 39 -35.76 -1.84 -6.48
CA ASP A 39 -37.11 -1.78 -5.94
C ASP A 39 -37.67 -0.36 -6.03
N THR A 40 -38.69 -0.16 -6.85
CA THR A 40 -39.34 1.14 -7.06
C THR A 40 -40.43 1.45 -6.04
N SER A 41 -40.74 0.54 -5.12
CA SER A 41 -41.70 0.79 -4.04
C SER A 41 -41.18 1.77 -2.98
N ASP A 42 -39.85 1.94 -2.91
CA ASP A 42 -39.13 2.89 -2.06
C ASP A 42 -38.30 3.83 -2.95
N PRO A 43 -38.80 5.04 -3.27
CA PRO A 43 -38.17 5.90 -4.26
C PRO A 43 -36.85 6.51 -3.76
N GLU A 44 -36.69 6.73 -2.45
CA GLU A 44 -35.44 7.15 -1.83
C GLU A 44 -34.35 6.08 -1.98
N ARG A 45 -34.70 4.82 -1.69
CA ARG A 45 -33.79 3.69 -1.83
C ARG A 45 -33.44 3.41 -3.28
N ALA A 46 -34.40 3.53 -4.20
CA ALA A 46 -34.16 3.41 -5.64
C ALA A 46 -33.18 4.49 -6.14
N LEU A 47 -33.35 5.74 -5.71
CA LEU A 47 -32.47 6.86 -6.06
C LEU A 47 -31.02 6.61 -5.60
N LEU A 48 -30.84 6.24 -4.33
CA LEU A 48 -29.52 5.96 -3.77
C LEU A 48 -28.87 4.72 -4.40
N GLY A 49 -29.66 3.67 -4.65
CA GLY A 49 -29.21 2.47 -5.34
C GLY A 49 -28.72 2.78 -6.76
N ALA A 50 -29.47 3.59 -7.50
CA ALA A 50 -29.10 4.00 -8.85
C ALA A 50 -27.81 4.84 -8.86
N ALA A 51 -27.69 5.82 -7.95
CA ALA A 51 -26.47 6.62 -7.81
C ALA A 51 -25.24 5.76 -7.49
N GLY A 52 -25.39 4.80 -6.57
CA GLY A 52 -24.33 3.87 -6.20
C GLY A 52 -23.91 2.95 -7.36
N ALA A 53 -24.88 2.36 -8.07
CA ALA A 53 -24.62 1.50 -9.22
C ALA A 53 -23.89 2.26 -10.35
N ILE A 54 -24.32 3.48 -10.67
CA ILE A 54 -23.67 4.32 -11.68
C ILE A 54 -22.25 4.71 -11.25
N TYR A 55 -22.07 5.14 -10.00
CA TYR A 55 -20.75 5.48 -9.47
C TYR A 55 -19.79 4.29 -9.53
N LEU A 56 -20.23 3.12 -9.09
CA LEU A 56 -19.42 1.90 -9.12
C LEU A 56 -19.14 1.44 -10.54
N HIS A 57 -20.11 1.52 -11.46
CA HIS A 57 -19.90 1.21 -12.87
C HIS A 57 -18.90 2.18 -13.54
N GLU A 58 -18.93 3.47 -13.20
CA GLU A 58 -17.96 4.44 -13.73
C GLU A 58 -16.54 4.23 -13.16
N LYS A 59 -16.44 3.69 -11.95
CA LYS A 59 -15.16 3.35 -11.29
C LYS A 59 -14.63 1.99 -11.71
N ALA A 60 -15.51 1.01 -11.90
CA ALA A 60 -15.19 -0.29 -12.45
C ALA A 60 -14.71 -0.10 -13.90
N GLY A 61 -13.48 -0.52 -14.20
CA GLY A 61 -12.84 -0.27 -15.50
C GLY A 61 -11.94 0.98 -15.57
N LYS A 62 -12.03 1.89 -14.60
CA LYS A 62 -10.94 2.86 -14.33
C LYS A 62 -9.90 2.19 -13.46
N LEU A 63 -9.07 1.33 -14.08
CA LEU A 63 -7.78 0.94 -13.49
C LEU A 63 -7.09 2.24 -13.05
N PRO A 64 -6.71 2.37 -11.76
CA PRO A 64 -5.86 3.45 -11.30
C PRO A 64 -4.72 3.64 -12.29
N ALA A 65 -4.31 4.87 -12.59
CA ALA A 65 -3.25 5.12 -13.57
C ALA A 65 -1.98 4.28 -13.29
N PHE A 66 -1.72 3.95 -12.02
CA PHE A 66 -0.61 3.09 -11.60
C PHE A 66 -0.79 1.58 -11.91
N LEU A 67 -2.01 1.10 -12.14
CA LEU A 67 -2.33 -0.27 -12.59
C LEU A 67 -2.55 -0.39 -14.10
N ARG A 68 -2.70 0.73 -14.83
CA ARG A 68 -2.86 0.74 -16.30
C ARG A 68 -1.58 0.39 -17.05
N SER A 69 -0.43 0.54 -16.40
CA SER A 69 0.77 -0.11 -16.88
C SER A 69 0.74 -1.55 -16.37
N PRO A 70 0.96 -2.59 -17.20
CA PRO A 70 1.33 -3.89 -16.65
C PRO A 70 2.46 -3.62 -15.64
N PRO A 71 2.53 -4.31 -14.49
CA PRO A 71 3.66 -4.17 -13.59
C PRO A 71 4.88 -4.48 -14.44
N THR A 72 5.53 -3.43 -14.93
CA THR A 72 6.79 -3.58 -15.61
C THR A 72 7.62 -4.08 -14.48
N ILE A 73 8.02 -5.35 -14.53
CA ILE A 73 9.12 -5.89 -13.76
C ILE A 73 10.30 -5.06 -14.22
N ARG A 74 10.37 -3.83 -13.69
CA ARG A 74 11.46 -2.91 -13.91
C ARG A 74 12.51 -3.50 -12.98
N PRO A 75 13.69 -3.86 -13.49
CA PRO A 75 14.75 -4.40 -12.66
C PRO A 75 14.90 -3.52 -11.41
N PRO A 76 14.95 -4.10 -10.20
CA PRO A 76 15.04 -3.35 -8.94
C PRO A 76 16.09 -2.23 -9.02
N ASP A 77 17.20 -2.54 -9.71
CA ASP A 77 18.34 -1.68 -10.01
C ASP A 77 17.97 -0.30 -10.59
N ARG A 78 16.93 -0.17 -11.44
CA ARG A 78 16.61 1.13 -12.09
C ARG A 78 15.67 2.03 -11.29
N ARG A 79 14.91 1.51 -10.32
CA ARG A 79 14.00 2.34 -9.51
C ARG A 79 14.75 3.05 -8.39
N GLU A 80 15.86 2.45 -7.96
CA GLU A 80 16.63 2.89 -6.81
C GLU A 80 17.78 3.81 -7.19
N ILE A 81 18.25 3.81 -8.45
CA ILE A 81 19.24 4.79 -8.94
C ILE A 81 18.76 6.23 -8.72
N LEU A 82 17.45 6.50 -8.86
CA LEU A 82 16.90 7.84 -8.57
C LEU A 82 16.90 8.12 -7.06
N THR A 83 16.60 7.13 -6.21
CA THR A 83 16.55 7.28 -4.76
C THR A 83 17.94 7.38 -4.13
N HIS A 84 18.91 6.58 -4.59
CA HIS A 84 20.32 6.68 -4.19
C HIS A 84 20.91 8.02 -4.63
N LYS A 85 20.61 8.48 -5.85
CA LYS A 85 21.06 9.81 -6.28
C LYS A 85 20.39 10.89 -5.46
N VAL A 86 19.12 10.76 -5.09
CA VAL A 86 18.47 11.71 -4.17
C VAL A 86 19.15 11.69 -2.81
N LEU A 87 19.32 10.53 -2.16
CA LEU A 87 19.94 10.43 -0.82
C LEU A 87 21.41 10.87 -0.82
N ALA A 88 22.19 10.56 -1.86
CA ALA A 88 23.61 10.92 -1.96
C ALA A 88 23.85 12.36 -2.43
N SER A 89 22.89 13.00 -3.11
CA SER A 89 23.06 14.35 -3.69
C SER A 89 22.32 15.45 -2.93
N THR A 90 21.58 15.14 -1.87
CA THR A 90 20.69 16.13 -1.26
C THR A 90 21.31 16.85 -0.06
N SER A 91 21.49 18.16 -0.24
CA SER A 91 21.48 19.17 0.83
C SER A 91 20.08 19.32 1.48
N ILE A 92 19.15 18.39 1.25
CA ILE A 92 17.76 18.46 1.69
C ILE A 92 17.63 17.75 3.04
N PRO A 93 17.02 18.38 4.06
CA PRO A 93 16.84 17.77 5.37
C PRO A 93 16.08 16.44 5.31
N LEU A 94 16.55 15.44 6.07
CA LEU A 94 16.01 14.09 6.13
C LEU A 94 14.46 14.06 6.24
N HIS A 95 13.87 14.92 7.06
CA HIS A 95 12.42 14.97 7.27
C HIS A 95 11.63 15.22 5.96
N GLN A 96 12.16 16.02 5.03
CA GLN A 96 11.50 16.27 3.74
C GLN A 96 11.60 15.03 2.85
N THR A 97 12.78 14.39 2.80
CA THR A 97 13.02 13.18 2.00
C THR A 97 12.19 12.00 2.51
N LEU A 98 12.09 11.81 3.84
CA LEU A 98 11.29 10.73 4.45
C LEU A 98 9.79 10.87 4.13
N SER A 99 9.26 12.09 4.07
CA SER A 99 7.86 12.33 3.71
C SER A 99 7.56 11.92 2.27
N GLN A 100 8.54 12.05 1.37
CA GLN A 100 8.43 11.60 -0.02
C GLN A 100 8.52 10.07 -0.09
N LEU A 101 9.41 9.46 0.70
CA LEU A 101 9.58 8.01 0.77
C LEU A 101 8.29 7.27 1.18
N ARG A 102 7.41 7.90 1.97
CA ARG A 102 6.08 7.36 2.32
C ARG A 102 5.23 6.97 1.10
N HIS A 103 5.39 7.67 -0.03
CA HIS A 103 4.57 7.42 -1.21
C HIS A 103 5.11 6.27 -2.07
N PHE A 104 6.32 5.78 -1.78
CA PHE A 104 6.89 4.60 -2.43
C PHE A 104 6.38 3.32 -1.78
N HIS A 105 5.34 2.76 -2.38
CA HIS A 105 4.69 1.52 -1.94
C HIS A 105 5.32 0.26 -2.58
N PHE A 106 6.63 0.27 -2.83
CA PHE A 106 7.35 -0.86 -3.41
C PHE A 106 8.40 -1.40 -2.43
N TYR A 107 8.81 -2.65 -2.61
CA TYR A 107 9.86 -3.28 -1.82
C TYR A 107 11.20 -2.57 -2.06
N TRP A 108 11.90 -2.20 -0.99
CA TRP A 108 13.20 -1.54 -1.04
C TRP A 108 14.31 -2.59 -1.12
N SER A 109 15.32 -2.37 -1.95
CA SER A 109 16.55 -3.17 -1.91
C SER A 109 17.27 -3.09 -0.57
N ALA A 110 18.23 -3.99 -0.40
CA ALA A 110 19.17 -3.94 0.70
C ALA A 110 19.91 -2.61 0.72
N GLU A 111 20.42 -2.15 -0.42
CA GLU A 111 21.21 -0.92 -0.55
C GLU A 111 20.41 0.32 -0.13
N LEU A 112 19.17 0.46 -0.62
CA LEU A 112 18.30 1.56 -0.24
C LEU A 112 17.92 1.47 1.23
N THR A 113 17.62 0.27 1.72
CA THR A 113 17.26 0.04 3.12
C THR A 113 18.39 0.46 4.06
N HIS A 114 19.62 0.02 3.79
CA HIS A 114 20.80 0.40 4.56
C HIS A 114 21.08 1.91 4.46
N ALA A 115 20.94 2.51 3.28
CA ALA A 115 21.13 3.96 3.13
C ALA A 115 20.13 4.76 3.97
N VAL A 116 18.84 4.40 3.91
CA VAL A 116 17.79 5.07 4.70
C VAL A 116 17.98 4.83 6.21
N LEU A 117 18.35 3.60 6.61
CA LEU A 117 18.58 3.28 8.01
C LEU A 117 19.77 4.06 8.59
N ASN A 118 20.90 4.12 7.86
CA ASN A 118 22.07 4.87 8.29
C ASN A 118 21.78 6.37 8.42
N GLU A 119 21.09 6.94 7.43
CA GLU A 119 20.67 8.34 7.48
C GLU A 119 19.72 8.63 8.65
N LEU A 120 18.79 7.72 8.93
CA LEU A 120 17.89 7.84 10.08
C LEU A 120 18.67 7.78 11.40
N LEU A 121 19.62 6.86 11.55
CA LEU A 121 20.48 6.78 12.73
C LEU A 121 21.35 8.03 12.90
N ASN A 122 21.88 8.58 11.82
CA ASN A 122 22.66 9.82 11.84
C ASN A 122 21.79 11.02 12.25
N TYR A 123 20.58 11.12 11.72
CA TYR A 123 19.64 12.17 12.10
C TYR A 123 19.22 12.07 13.57
N LEU A 124 18.99 10.86 14.10
CA LEU A 124 18.66 10.67 15.51
C LEU A 124 19.82 11.04 16.46
N LYS A 125 21.07 11.00 15.99
CA LYS A 125 22.24 11.48 16.75
C LYS A 125 22.39 13.00 16.70
N SER A 126 21.68 13.70 15.82
CA SER A 126 21.72 15.17 15.72
C SER A 126 21.08 15.85 16.93
N SER A 127 21.34 17.15 17.11
CA SER A 127 20.99 17.88 18.33
C SER A 127 19.49 18.13 18.55
N ASN A 128 18.64 18.02 17.51
CA ASN A 128 17.20 18.30 17.63
C ASN A 128 16.34 17.48 16.64
N PRO A 129 16.21 16.16 16.84
CA PRO A 129 15.41 15.31 15.96
C PRO A 129 13.90 15.47 16.23
N ASP A 130 13.13 15.62 15.15
CA ASP A 130 11.66 15.58 15.21
C ASP A 130 11.12 14.15 15.37
N TYR A 131 11.06 13.69 16.62
CA TYR A 131 10.52 12.37 16.96
C TYR A 131 9.04 12.19 16.61
N SER A 132 8.23 13.26 16.59
CA SER A 132 6.79 13.16 16.35
C SER A 132 6.49 12.80 14.90
N SER A 133 7.17 13.47 13.97
CA SER A 133 7.03 13.15 12.54
C SER A 133 7.60 11.78 12.22
N LEU A 134 8.75 11.42 12.82
CA LEU A 134 9.35 10.09 12.64
C LEU A 134 8.45 8.97 13.15
N ALA A 135 7.82 9.14 14.32
CA ALA A 135 6.94 8.13 14.90
C ALA A 135 5.78 7.75 13.96
N LYS A 136 5.29 8.69 13.14
CA LYS A 136 4.19 8.47 12.19
C LYS A 136 4.60 7.68 10.96
N VAL A 137 5.87 7.79 10.54
CA VAL A 137 6.35 7.17 9.29
C VAL A 137 7.08 5.85 9.53
N MET A 138 7.70 5.67 10.70
CA MET A 138 8.51 4.48 11.01
C MET A 138 7.79 3.15 10.73
N PRO A 139 6.58 2.87 11.26
CA PRO A 139 5.91 1.60 11.00
C PRO A 139 5.65 1.32 9.51
N ASN A 140 5.49 2.37 8.69
CA ASN A 140 5.32 2.19 7.25
C ASN A 140 6.62 1.80 6.56
N PHE A 141 7.77 2.36 6.96
CA PHE A 141 9.07 1.96 6.40
C PHE A 141 9.38 0.49 6.66
N ALA A 142 9.11 -0.01 7.86
CA ALA A 142 9.30 -1.43 8.21
C ALA A 142 8.57 -2.40 7.26
N ARG A 143 7.51 -1.97 6.56
CA ARG A 143 6.76 -2.82 5.61
C ARG A 143 7.45 -2.96 4.25
N PHE A 144 8.29 -1.99 3.90
CA PHE A 144 8.93 -1.91 2.58
C PHE A 144 10.42 -2.21 2.62
N MET A 145 11.08 -1.94 3.75
CA MET A 145 12.50 -2.23 3.97
C MET A 145 12.84 -3.70 3.76
N GLU A 146 14.08 -3.97 3.39
CA GLU A 146 14.64 -5.32 3.34
C GLU A 146 14.74 -5.89 4.77
N PRO A 147 14.17 -7.08 5.08
CA PRO A 147 14.09 -7.57 6.46
C PRO A 147 15.40 -8.03 7.11
N SER A 148 16.46 -8.32 6.34
CA SER A 148 17.76 -8.73 6.89
C SER A 148 18.44 -7.63 7.72
N VAL A 149 18.03 -6.37 7.56
CA VAL A 149 18.54 -5.25 8.38
C VAL A 149 18.02 -5.24 9.82
N VAL A 150 17.15 -6.19 10.21
CA VAL A 150 16.56 -6.25 11.56
C VAL A 150 17.62 -6.21 12.66
N VAL A 151 18.77 -6.87 12.48
CA VAL A 151 19.87 -6.90 13.47
C VAL A 151 20.51 -5.52 13.62
N GLU A 152 20.73 -4.83 12.51
CA GLU A 152 21.29 -3.47 12.49
C GLU A 152 20.32 -2.48 13.13
N ALA A 153 19.04 -2.56 12.76
CA ALA A 153 17.98 -1.72 13.32
C ALA A 153 17.81 -1.92 14.83
N PHE A 154 17.79 -3.18 15.28
CA PHE A 154 17.68 -3.53 16.70
C PHE A 154 18.88 -3.07 17.51
N SER A 155 20.08 -3.06 16.92
CA SER A 155 21.28 -2.62 17.63
C SER A 155 21.40 -1.08 17.64
N GLY A 156 20.98 -0.41 16.57
CA GLY A 156 21.18 1.01 16.37
C GLY A 156 20.10 1.92 17.00
N LEU A 157 18.83 1.48 17.00
CA LEU A 157 17.71 2.34 17.41
C LEU A 157 17.47 2.41 18.93
N PRO A 158 17.49 1.30 19.68
CA PRO A 158 17.21 1.33 21.12
C PRO A 158 18.13 2.24 21.94
N PRO A 159 19.46 2.32 21.69
CA PRO A 159 20.33 3.26 22.41
C PRO A 159 19.99 4.73 22.20
N LEU A 160 19.23 5.05 21.14
CA LEU A 160 18.83 6.40 20.76
C LEU A 160 17.41 6.75 21.20
N LEU A 161 16.77 5.90 22.01
CA LEU A 161 15.45 6.14 22.59
C LEU A 161 15.52 7.21 23.70
N LYS A 162 15.73 8.46 23.29
CA LYS A 162 15.51 9.65 24.12
C LYS A 162 14.27 10.32 23.55
N GLY A 163 13.14 10.30 24.24
CA GLY A 163 11.92 10.89 23.66
C GLY A 163 10.63 10.49 24.37
N SER A 164 9.51 10.83 23.72
CA SER A 164 8.17 10.56 24.25
C SER A 164 7.81 9.07 24.19
N SER A 165 6.84 8.65 24.99
CA SER A 165 6.29 7.29 24.97
C SER A 165 5.77 6.88 23.58
N GLN A 166 5.30 7.84 22.79
CA GLN A 166 4.85 7.62 21.42
C GLN A 166 6.01 7.22 20.48
N TRP A 167 7.17 7.85 20.62
CA TRP A 167 8.37 7.50 19.84
C TRP A 167 8.85 6.08 20.17
N VAL A 168 8.97 5.77 21.47
CA VAL A 168 9.36 4.43 21.93
C VAL A 168 8.41 3.37 21.37
N LYS A 169 7.09 3.62 21.44
CA LYS A 169 6.09 2.73 20.87
C LYS A 169 6.26 2.55 19.36
N ALA A 170 6.53 3.62 18.62
CA ALA A 170 6.71 3.56 17.17
C ALA A 170 7.97 2.78 16.77
N VAL A 171 9.08 2.95 17.50
CA VAL A 171 10.32 2.18 17.27
C VAL A 171 10.10 0.70 17.57
N ASN A 172 9.45 0.36 18.68
CA ASN A 172 9.15 -1.04 19.01
C ASN A 172 8.28 -1.67 17.92
N GLN A 173 7.24 -0.96 17.45
CA GLN A 173 6.39 -1.44 16.36
C GLN A 173 7.19 -1.62 15.06
N PHE A 174 8.08 -0.70 14.73
CA PHE A 174 8.97 -0.80 13.57
C PHE A 174 9.84 -2.07 13.64
N ILE A 175 10.49 -2.30 14.78
CA ILE A 175 11.34 -3.49 15.01
C ILE A 175 10.50 -4.77 14.89
N SER A 176 9.34 -4.84 15.57
CA SER A 176 8.49 -6.03 15.53
C SER A 176 8.01 -6.37 14.12
N ILE A 177 7.72 -5.37 13.28
CA ILE A 177 7.33 -5.61 11.87
C ILE A 177 8.52 -6.18 11.08
N LEU A 178 9.73 -5.64 11.26
CA LEU A 178 10.93 -6.14 10.57
C LEU A 178 11.27 -7.57 10.99
N GLU A 179 11.28 -7.83 12.29
CA GLU A 179 11.55 -9.14 12.88
C GLU A 179 10.56 -10.19 12.36
N PHE A 180 9.26 -9.90 12.44
CA PHE A 180 8.24 -10.79 11.91
C PHE A 180 8.45 -11.11 10.42
N ARG A 181 8.77 -10.11 9.60
CA ARG A 181 9.03 -10.31 8.16
C ARG A 181 10.29 -11.14 7.93
N TYR A 182 11.33 -10.93 8.72
CA TYR A 182 12.57 -11.70 8.65
C TYR A 182 12.32 -13.17 8.98
N GLU A 183 11.65 -13.45 10.11
CA GLU A 183 11.30 -14.81 10.54
C GLU A 183 10.44 -15.54 9.49
N MET A 184 9.43 -14.86 8.94
CA MET A 184 8.58 -15.40 7.89
C MET A 184 9.38 -15.80 6.65
N ILE A 185 10.34 -14.98 6.20
CA ILE A 185 11.20 -15.30 5.06
C ILE A 185 12.09 -16.51 5.37
N GLN A 186 12.66 -16.59 6.57
CA GLN A 186 13.51 -17.72 6.97
C GLN A 186 12.73 -19.03 7.05
N ALA A 187 11.50 -18.98 7.59
CA ALA A 187 10.61 -20.13 7.67
C ALA A 187 10.25 -20.67 6.28
N LEU A 188 9.95 -19.77 5.32
CA LEU A 188 9.67 -20.16 3.94
C LEU A 188 10.88 -20.83 3.27
N ARG A 189 12.08 -20.24 3.40
CA ARG A 189 13.32 -20.82 2.87
C ARG A 189 13.61 -22.19 3.45
N THR A 190 13.42 -22.35 4.75
CA THR A 190 13.63 -23.63 5.44
C THR A 190 12.65 -24.69 4.94
N ASN A 191 11.38 -24.34 4.75
CA ASN A 191 10.38 -25.26 4.21
C ASN A 191 10.65 -25.66 2.76
N GLU A 192 11.10 -24.73 1.91
CA GLU A 192 11.52 -25.05 0.54
C GLU A 192 12.71 -26.01 0.52
N ASN A 193 13.72 -25.78 1.35
CA ASN A 193 14.89 -26.65 1.45
C ASN A 193 14.51 -28.06 1.91
N ARG A 194 13.61 -28.18 2.90
CA ARG A 194 13.08 -29.47 3.34
C ARG A 194 12.35 -30.21 2.21
N ARG A 195 11.50 -29.52 1.45
CA ARG A 195 10.77 -30.11 0.31
C ARG A 195 11.71 -30.60 -0.78
N ARG A 196 12.75 -29.84 -1.11
CA ARG A 196 13.77 -30.25 -2.09
C ARG A 196 14.53 -31.49 -1.61
N ALA A 197 14.98 -31.50 -0.36
CA ALA A 197 15.67 -32.65 0.23
C ALA A 197 14.80 -33.92 0.27
N SER A 198 13.52 -33.81 0.62
CA SER A 198 12.59 -34.96 0.59
C SER A 198 12.30 -35.46 -0.83
N GLY A 199 12.21 -34.57 -1.82
CA GLY A 199 12.04 -34.93 -3.23
C GLY A 199 13.29 -35.61 -3.83
N GLU A 200 14.49 -35.15 -3.46
CA GLU A 200 15.74 -35.79 -3.85
C GLU A 200 15.94 -37.14 -3.17
N ALA A 201 15.56 -37.28 -1.90
CA ALA A 201 15.55 -38.57 -1.22
C ALA A 201 14.62 -39.56 -1.93
N ALA A 202 13.38 -39.18 -2.26
CA ALA A 202 12.45 -40.04 -2.98
C ALA A 202 12.98 -40.52 -4.35
N ARG A 203 13.72 -39.67 -5.08
CA ARG A 203 14.40 -40.03 -6.33
C ARG A 203 15.59 -40.97 -6.10
N SER A 204 16.34 -40.80 -5.01
CA SER A 204 17.46 -41.70 -4.67
C SER A 204 17.01 -43.10 -4.26
N TRP A 205 15.77 -43.26 -3.78
CA TRP A 205 15.15 -44.55 -3.43
C TRP A 205 14.41 -45.23 -4.60
N GLY A 206 14.51 -44.70 -5.82
CA GLY A 206 14.01 -45.36 -7.03
C GLY A 206 12.49 -45.34 -7.23
N PHE A 207 11.76 -44.44 -6.56
CA PHE A 207 10.35 -44.23 -6.87
C PHE A 207 10.20 -43.42 -8.18
N PRO A 208 9.44 -43.91 -9.18
CA PRO A 208 9.18 -43.15 -10.40
C PRO A 208 8.24 -41.95 -10.10
N PRO A 209 8.26 -40.91 -10.95
CA PRO A 209 7.48 -39.67 -10.76
C PRO A 209 5.96 -39.88 -10.80
#